data_AF-A0A1C2DSD7-F1
#
_entry.id   AF-A0A1C2DSD7-F1
#
_cell.length_a   1.000
_cell.length_b   1.000
_cell.length_c   1.000
_cell.angle_alpha   90.00
_cell.angle_beta   90.00
_cell.angle_gamma   90.00
#
_symmetry.space_group_name_H-M   'P 1'
#
loop_
_entity.id
_entity.type
_entity.pdbx_description
1 polymer ?
#
loop_
_entity_poly.entity_id
_entity_poly.type
_entity_poly.pdbx_seq_one_letter_code
_entity_poly.pdbx_strand_id
1 'polypeptide(L)'
;MKKIVLTVIGMAALGLSACSKAPECNQEAITKKTQELTTAVQEAVTKNPAKATEWAAKVQGIATKYAGSTNQADACKAYDEIIAEVKKG
;
A
#
# COMPACT_ATOMS: atom_id res chain seq x y z
N MET A 1 -26.44 13.41 39.39
CA MET A 1 -25.91 12.03 39.34
C MET A 1 -25.42 11.75 37.92
N LYS A 2 -24.19 11.23 37.79
CA LYS A 2 -23.32 11.32 36.61
C LYS A 2 -23.95 10.71 35.34
N LYS A 3 -24.02 11.52 34.28
CA LYS A 3 -24.18 11.12 32.88
C LYS A 3 -22.81 11.31 32.21
N ILE A 4 -22.12 10.25 31.83
CA ILE A 4 -21.02 10.34 30.86
C ILE A 4 -21.20 9.20 29.87
N VAL A 5 -21.85 9.57 28.77
CA VAL A 5 -21.80 8.90 27.48
C VAL A 5 -20.54 9.39 26.78
N LEU A 6 -19.73 8.48 26.23
CA LEU A 6 -18.72 8.62 25.14
C LEU A 6 -17.73 7.45 25.33
N THR A 7 -17.82 6.36 24.56
CA THR A 7 -17.44 6.22 23.13
C THR A 7 -16.00 6.69 22.87
N VAL A 8 -15.33 5.90 22.02
CA VAL A 8 -13.93 5.99 21.54
C VAL A 8 -13.03 4.90 22.14
N ILE A 9 -13.29 3.73 21.57
CA ILE A 9 -12.34 2.67 21.21
C ILE A 9 -10.96 3.25 20.86
N GLY A 10 -9.95 2.82 21.63
CA GLY A 10 -8.73 2.16 21.12
C GLY A 10 -7.79 2.94 20.18
N MET A 11 -6.54 3.06 20.63
CA MET A 11 -5.32 3.34 19.85
C MET A 11 -5.16 4.77 19.27
N ALA A 12 -5.01 5.75 20.15
CA ALA A 12 -4.24 6.96 19.86
C ALA A 12 -2.95 6.96 20.71
N ALA A 13 -1.96 6.16 20.31
CA ALA A 13 -0.61 6.22 20.90
C ALA A 13 0.42 5.49 20.01
N LEU A 14 0.87 6.13 18.93
CA LEU A 14 2.24 5.98 18.45
C LEU A 14 2.75 7.33 17.91
N GLY A 15 3.42 8.06 18.81
CA GLY A 15 4.70 8.70 18.49
C GLY A 15 4.70 9.90 17.56
N LEU A 16 4.57 11.09 18.16
CA LEU A 16 5.21 12.30 17.68
C LEU A 16 6.74 12.18 17.86
N SER A 17 7.50 12.00 16.78
CA SER A 17 8.91 12.39 16.72
C SER A 17 9.42 12.40 15.28
N ALA A 18 10.02 13.54 14.89
CA ALA A 18 10.69 13.85 13.62
C ALA A 18 9.76 13.99 12.38
N CYS A 19 9.30 15.19 12.02
CA CYS A 19 10.03 16.29 11.37
C CYS A 19 10.78 15.90 10.08
N SER A 20 10.41 16.61 9.00
CA SER A 20 11.22 16.97 7.83
C SER A 20 11.30 16.01 6.63
N LYS A 21 10.52 16.36 5.60
CA LYS A 21 10.88 16.26 4.16
C LYS A 21 11.07 14.84 3.57
N ALA A 22 9.99 14.06 3.49
CA ALA A 22 9.74 13.12 2.38
C ALA A 22 8.29 12.59 2.44
N PRO A 23 7.33 13.16 1.68
CA PRO A 23 5.92 12.76 1.73
C PRO A 23 5.59 11.41 1.05
N GLU A 24 6.54 10.51 0.82
CA GLU A 24 6.35 9.49 -0.22
C GLU A 24 6.09 8.07 0.31
N CYS A 25 6.42 7.78 1.58
CA CYS A 25 6.17 6.45 2.13
C CYS A 25 6.05 6.39 3.67
N ASN A 26 4.96 6.92 4.21
CA ASN A 26 4.55 6.67 5.60
C ASN A 26 3.50 5.53 5.65
N GLN A 27 3.15 5.05 6.85
CA GLN A 27 2.17 3.96 7.03
C GLN A 27 0.80 4.27 6.41
N GLU A 28 0.41 5.54 6.39
CA GLU A 28 -0.81 6.05 5.73
C GLU A 28 -0.72 5.91 4.19
N ALA A 29 0.42 6.27 3.59
CA ALA A 29 0.67 6.12 2.16
C ALA A 29 0.68 4.64 1.72
N ILE A 30 1.27 3.75 2.53
CA ILE A 30 1.21 2.31 2.27
C ILE A 30 -0.25 1.83 2.30
N THR A 31 -1.02 2.23 3.31
CA THR A 31 -2.44 1.87 3.41
C THR A 31 -3.23 2.33 2.19
N LYS A 32 -2.99 3.56 1.73
CA LYS A 32 -3.62 4.12 0.53
C LYS A 32 -3.19 3.37 -0.74
N LYS A 33 -1.90 3.04 -0.90
CA LYS A 33 -1.39 2.25 -2.02
C LYS A 33 -1.98 0.84 -2.04
N THR A 34 -2.16 0.20 -0.88
CA THR A 34 -2.84 -1.11 -0.80
C THR A 34 -4.28 -1.04 -1.25
N GLN A 35 -5.01 0.03 -0.88
CA GLN A 35 -6.37 0.25 -1.38
C GLN A 35 -6.39 0.49 -2.89
N GLU A 36 -5.52 1.37 -3.41
CA GLU A 36 -5.38 1.60 -4.85
C GLU A 36 -4.99 0.34 -5.62
N LEU A 37 -4.08 -0.48 -5.08
CA LEU A 37 -3.71 -1.76 -5.66
C LEU A 37 -4.91 -2.70 -5.72
N THR A 38 -5.68 -2.81 -4.64
CA THR A 38 -6.87 -3.68 -4.60
C THR A 38 -7.89 -3.26 -5.65
N THR A 39 -8.16 -1.95 -5.77
CA THR A 39 -9.06 -1.41 -6.80
C THR A 39 -8.49 -1.66 -8.19
N ALA A 40 -7.23 -1.33 -8.43
CA ALA A 40 -6.59 -1.51 -9.73
C ALA A 40 -6.58 -2.99 -10.14
N VAL A 41 -6.29 -3.91 -9.22
CA VAL A 41 -6.32 -5.36 -9.49
C VAL A 41 -7.73 -5.82 -9.82
N GLN A 42 -8.76 -5.36 -9.10
CA GLN A 42 -10.13 -5.72 -9.44
C GLN A 42 -10.54 -5.18 -10.82
N GLU A 43 -10.23 -3.92 -11.12
CA GLU A 43 -10.52 -3.33 -12.42
C GLU A 43 -9.77 -4.05 -13.55
N ALA A 44 -8.50 -4.35 -13.34
CA ALA A 44 -7.65 -4.91 -14.36
C ALA A 44 -7.92 -6.41 -14.57
N VAL A 45 -8.20 -7.19 -13.53
CA VAL A 45 -8.68 -8.59 -13.67
C VAL A 45 -10.03 -8.63 -14.38
N THR A 46 -10.90 -7.65 -14.13
CA THR A 46 -12.18 -7.52 -14.84
C THR A 46 -11.99 -7.17 -16.32
N LYS A 47 -11.03 -6.29 -16.63
CA LYS A 47 -10.72 -5.86 -18.00
C LYS A 47 -9.95 -6.90 -18.81
N ASN A 48 -8.99 -7.58 -18.17
CA ASN A 48 -8.07 -8.52 -18.82
C ASN A 48 -7.67 -9.67 -17.88
N PRO A 49 -8.55 -10.65 -17.67
CA PRO A 49 -8.26 -11.81 -16.81
C PRO A 49 -7.07 -12.64 -17.33
N ALA A 50 -6.77 -12.59 -18.64
CA ALA A 50 -5.61 -13.26 -19.24
C ALA A 50 -4.26 -12.65 -18.83
N LYS A 51 -4.23 -11.39 -18.38
CA LYS A 51 -3.02 -10.70 -17.90
C LYS A 51 -2.64 -11.10 -16.47
N ALA A 52 -3.50 -11.80 -15.74
CA ALA A 52 -3.25 -12.19 -14.35
C ALA A 52 -1.95 -12.98 -14.16
N THR A 53 -1.61 -13.89 -15.08
CA THR A 53 -0.35 -14.65 -15.05
C THR A 53 0.87 -13.76 -15.31
N GLU A 54 0.76 -12.80 -16.23
CA GLU A 54 1.82 -11.81 -16.52
C GLU A 54 2.06 -10.90 -15.31
N TRP A 55 0.98 -10.44 -14.66
CA TRP A 55 1.09 -9.66 -13.42
C TRP A 55 1.65 -10.45 -12.25
N ALA A 56 1.28 -11.72 -12.09
CA ALA A 56 1.85 -12.57 -11.04
C ALA A 56 3.38 -12.69 -11.20
N ALA A 57 3.86 -12.87 -12.44
CA ALA A 57 5.28 -12.89 -12.73
C ALA A 57 5.97 -11.54 -12.44
N LYS A 58 5.33 -10.41 -12.78
CA LYS A 58 5.87 -9.08 -12.47
C LYS A 58 5.87 -8.76 -10.98
N VAL A 59 4.81 -9.12 -10.25
CA VAL A 59 4.74 -9.00 -8.79
C VAL A 59 5.87 -9.80 -8.13
N GLN A 60 6.11 -11.04 -8.57
CA GLN A 60 7.25 -11.82 -8.09
C GLN A 60 8.58 -11.16 -8.45
N GLY A 61 8.76 -10.67 -9.68
CA GLY A 61 9.98 -9.98 -10.08
C GLY A 61 10.26 -8.73 -9.26
N ILE A 62 9.23 -7.93 -8.97
CA ILE A 62 9.31 -6.75 -8.10
C ILE A 62 9.60 -7.19 -6.65
N ALA A 63 8.90 -8.21 -6.13
CA ALA A 63 9.15 -8.73 -4.79
C ALA A 63 10.60 -9.23 -4.63
N THR A 64 11.16 -9.93 -5.63
CA THR A 64 12.57 -10.36 -5.63
C THR A 64 13.52 -9.17 -5.72
N LYS A 65 13.23 -8.17 -6.56
CA LYS A 65 14.02 -6.93 -6.69
C LYS A 65 14.13 -6.18 -5.36
N TYR A 66 13.09 -6.22 -4.54
CA TYR A 66 13.03 -5.55 -3.24
C TYR A 66 13.20 -6.50 -2.04
N ALA A 67 13.50 -7.78 -2.24
CA ALA A 67 13.55 -8.78 -1.16
C ALA A 67 14.61 -8.51 -0.08
N GLY A 68 15.65 -7.73 -0.42
CA GLY A 68 16.69 -7.29 0.52
C GLY A 68 16.46 -5.90 1.12
N SER A 69 15.40 -5.20 0.70
CA SER A 69 15.12 -3.84 1.15
C SER A 69 14.39 -3.86 2.49
N THR A 70 15.01 -3.24 3.50
CA THR A 70 14.44 -3.09 4.84
C THR A 70 13.88 -1.69 5.11
N ASN A 71 13.98 -0.79 4.13
CA ASN A 71 13.47 0.57 4.25
C ASN A 71 12.04 0.67 3.69
N GLN A 72 11.22 1.55 4.28
CA GLN A 72 9.84 1.74 3.83
C GLN A 72 9.75 2.29 2.41
N ALA A 73 10.68 3.16 2.00
CA ALA A 73 10.66 3.80 0.68
C ALA A 73 10.66 2.77 -0.47
N ASP A 74 11.47 1.72 -0.35
CA ASP A 74 11.55 0.63 -1.31
C ASP A 74 10.27 -0.21 -1.32
N ALA A 75 9.64 -0.42 -0.16
CA ALA A 75 8.33 -1.04 -0.10
C ALA A 75 7.27 -0.22 -0.86
N CYS A 76 7.23 1.12 -0.69
CA CYS A 76 6.31 1.95 -1.48
C CYS A 76 6.60 1.93 -2.97
N LYS A 77 7.87 1.94 -3.38
CA LYS A 77 8.23 1.81 -4.80
C LYS A 77 7.79 0.46 -5.37
N ALA A 78 7.91 -0.62 -4.61
CA ALA A 78 7.40 -1.93 -5.00
C ALA A 78 5.89 -1.88 -5.26
N TYR A 79 5.11 -1.27 -4.36
CA TYR A 79 3.67 -1.09 -4.55
C TYR A 79 3.35 -0.20 -5.77
N ASP A 80 4.06 0.92 -5.96
CA ASP A 80 3.85 1.79 -7.13
C ASP A 80 4.14 1.09 -8.45
N GLU A 81 5.25 0.35 -8.53
CA GLU A 81 5.59 -0.41 -9.73
C GLU A 81 4.49 -1.44 -10.02
N ILE A 82 4.01 -2.18 -9.02
CA ILE A 82 2.91 -3.14 -9.20
C ILE A 82 1.63 -2.44 -9.66
N ILE A 83 1.23 -1.36 -8.98
CA ILE A 83 0.00 -0.61 -9.30
C ILE A 83 0.06 -0.05 -10.73
N ALA A 84 1.18 0.55 -11.12
CA ALA A 84 1.37 1.07 -12.46
C ALA A 84 1.24 -0.03 -13.52
N GLU A 85 1.73 -1.23 -13.21
CA GLU A 85 1.73 -2.36 -14.13
C GLU A 85 0.36 -3.02 -14.27
N VAL A 86 -0.39 -3.08 -13.17
CA VAL A 86 -1.78 -3.52 -13.16
C VAL A 86 -2.66 -2.51 -13.90
N LYS A 87 -2.43 -1.20 -13.72
CA LYS A 87 -3.15 -0.13 -14.45
C LYS A 87 -2.85 -0.09 -15.96
N LYS A 88 -1.77 -0.72 -16.44
CA LYS A 88 -1.43 -0.79 -17.87
C LYS A 88 -2.18 -1.88 -18.64
N GLY A 89 -2.76 -2.86 -17.96
CA GLY A 89 -3.56 -3.90 -18.60
C GLY A 89 -5.04 -3.66 -18.51
#